data_AF-T0FF32-F1
#
_entry.id   AF-T0FF32-F1
#
_cell.length_a   1.000
_cell.length_b   1.000
_cell.length_c   1.000
_cell.angle_alpha   90.00
_cell.angle_beta   90.00
_cell.angle_gamma   90.00
#
_symmetry.space_group_name_H-M   'P 1'
#
loop_
_entity.id
_entity.type
_entity.pdbx_description
1 polymer ?
#
loop_
_entity_poly.entity_id
_entity_poly.type
_entity_poly.pdbx_seq_one_letter_code
_entity_poly.pdbx_strand_id
1 'polypeptide(L)'
;MIPISQIESVSEVDKVKLSLLERLFRSPEEAFDLYLREPLLGRKELFRLHYALWILGPIAKFSGNVIRIAFEWIFAEEVSTTVFSGMLASIIAYPIILFVVFQLDVLRVFYRKIDRTKGESFPPADVLTIAFLPFSASSIFWILPSPFHALFIGIAFLFSYYLCFVGMRRVSGSEAREFLIFSLASVAYLLSLALVFTIVYNIFRTLLN
;
A
#
# COMPACT_ATOMS: atom_id res chain seq x y z
N MET A 1 -30.54 -33.01 5.76
CA MET A 1 -29.16 -33.44 5.48
C MET A 1 -28.69 -32.70 4.23
N ILE A 2 -27.92 -31.63 4.40
CA ILE A 2 -27.36 -30.86 3.29
C ILE A 2 -26.12 -31.65 2.82
N PRO A 3 -25.98 -31.97 1.52
CA PRO A 3 -24.86 -32.75 1.04
C PRO A 3 -23.55 -32.00 1.28
N ILE A 4 -22.59 -32.67 1.94
CA ILE A 4 -21.24 -32.20 2.28
C ILE A 4 -20.33 -32.13 1.03
N SER A 5 -20.90 -31.93 -0.16
CA SER A 5 -20.17 -31.85 -1.43
C SER A 5 -19.99 -30.43 -1.96
N GLN A 6 -20.24 -29.42 -1.13
CA GLN A 6 -19.90 -28.01 -1.39
C GLN A 6 -18.85 -27.50 -0.39
N ILE A 7 -17.87 -28.34 -0.03
CA ILE A 7 -16.58 -27.80 0.38
C ILE A 7 -15.97 -27.26 -0.92
N GLU A 8 -16.21 -25.98 -1.20
CA GLU A 8 -15.64 -25.27 -2.34
C GLU A 8 -14.15 -25.62 -2.44
N SER A 9 -13.80 -26.34 -3.50
CA SER A 9 -12.40 -26.51 -3.86
C SER A 9 -11.83 -25.11 -4.06
N VAL A 10 -10.99 -24.66 -3.13
CA VAL A 10 -10.25 -23.40 -3.21
C VAL A 10 -9.74 -23.26 -4.64
N SER A 11 -10.20 -22.22 -5.37
CA SER A 11 -9.87 -22.10 -6.79
C SER A 11 -8.35 -21.99 -6.95
N GLU A 12 -7.80 -22.44 -8.09
CA GLU A 12 -6.36 -22.34 -8.34
C GLU A 12 -5.82 -20.91 -8.15
N VAL A 13 -6.65 -19.90 -8.45
CA VAL A 13 -6.35 -18.48 -8.20
C VAL A 13 -6.22 -18.18 -6.70
N ASP A 14 -7.06 -18.76 -5.86
CA ASP A 14 -7.03 -18.55 -4.41
C ASP A 14 -5.84 -19.26 -3.76
N LYS A 15 -5.43 -20.43 -4.27
CA LYS A 15 -4.18 -21.09 -3.86
C LYS A 15 -2.97 -20.23 -4.17
N VAL A 16 -2.93 -19.65 -5.38
CA VAL A 16 -1.88 -18.71 -5.79
C VAL A 16 -1.87 -17.50 -4.86
N LYS A 17 -3.02 -16.87 -4.58
CA LYS A 17 -3.12 -15.74 -3.65
C LYS A 17 -2.64 -16.05 -2.24
N LEU A 18 -2.98 -17.23 -1.70
CA LEU A 18 -2.54 -17.65 -0.37
C LEU A 18 -1.03 -17.88 -0.32
N SER A 19 -0.46 -18.56 -1.32
CA SER A 19 0.99 -18.74 -1.42
C SER A 19 1.72 -17.41 -1.56
N LEU A 20 1.13 -16.46 -2.30
CA LEU A 20 1.68 -15.12 -2.45
C LEU A 20 1.63 -14.32 -1.14
N LEU A 21 0.54 -14.41 -0.39
CA LEU A 21 0.42 -13.80 0.94
C LEU A 21 1.46 -14.38 1.90
N GLU A 22 1.62 -15.71 1.92
CA GLU A 22 2.63 -16.38 2.73
C GLU A 22 4.04 -15.86 2.40
N ARG A 23 4.39 -15.81 1.10
CA ARG A 23 5.67 -15.26 0.64
C ARG A 23 5.83 -13.79 1.01
N LEU A 24 4.78 -12.98 0.91
CA LEU A 24 4.82 -11.57 1.26
C LEU A 24 5.18 -11.35 2.74
N PHE A 25 4.64 -12.16 3.65
CA PHE A 25 4.97 -12.06 5.08
C PHE A 25 6.31 -12.70 5.44
N ARG A 26 6.76 -13.71 4.66
CA ARG A 26 8.03 -14.41 4.91
C ARG A 26 9.25 -13.72 4.30
N SER A 27 9.15 -13.33 3.04
CA SER A 27 10.20 -12.70 2.23
C SER A 27 9.59 -11.71 1.24
N PRO A 28 9.35 -10.45 1.68
CA PRO A 28 8.73 -9.42 0.86
C PRO A 28 9.44 -9.14 -0.48
N GLU A 29 10.77 -9.27 -0.51
CA GLU A 29 11.58 -9.11 -1.72
C GLU A 29 11.35 -10.24 -2.73
N GLU A 30 11.32 -11.50 -2.27
CA GLU A 30 11.02 -12.64 -3.15
C GLU A 30 9.60 -12.57 -3.70
N ALA A 31 8.64 -12.12 -2.87
CA ALA A 31 7.27 -11.91 -3.33
C ALA A 31 7.22 -10.85 -4.43
N PHE A 32 7.89 -9.71 -4.22
CA PHE A 32 8.02 -8.65 -5.22
C PHE A 32 8.63 -9.14 -6.53
N ASP A 33 9.73 -9.90 -6.45
CA ASP A 33 10.43 -10.47 -7.59
C ASP A 33 9.53 -11.41 -8.41
N LEU A 34 8.74 -12.23 -7.72
CA LEU A 34 7.78 -13.13 -8.34
C LEU A 34 6.69 -12.32 -9.08
N TYR A 35 6.11 -11.30 -8.42
CA TYR A 35 5.05 -10.48 -9.02
C TYR A 35 5.50 -9.67 -10.23
N LEU A 36 6.76 -9.23 -10.26
CA LEU A 36 7.32 -8.54 -11.41
C LEU A 36 7.54 -9.47 -12.61
N ARG A 37 7.88 -10.74 -12.38
CA ARG A 37 8.21 -11.72 -13.43
C ARG A 37 6.96 -12.42 -13.96
N GLU A 38 6.04 -12.74 -13.06
CA GLU A 38 4.80 -13.43 -13.36
C GLU A 38 3.65 -12.54 -12.89
N PRO A 39 2.99 -11.79 -13.78
CA PRO A 39 1.80 -11.00 -13.43
C PRO A 39 0.61 -11.96 -13.22
N LEU A 40 0.71 -12.78 -12.17
CA LEU A 40 -0.29 -13.78 -11.76
C LEU A 40 -1.60 -13.11 -11.33
N LEU A 41 -1.55 -11.83 -10.97
CA LEU A 41 -2.70 -11.01 -10.60
C LEU A 41 -2.87 -9.86 -11.59
N GLY A 42 -4.03 -9.80 -12.25
CA GLY A 42 -4.43 -8.60 -12.97
C GLY A 42 -4.64 -7.42 -12.01
N ARG A 43 -4.64 -6.19 -12.54
CA ARG A 43 -4.81 -4.94 -11.76
C ARG A 43 -5.91 -5.01 -10.70
N LYS A 44 -7.09 -5.53 -11.07
CA LYS A 44 -8.23 -5.70 -10.15
C LYS A 44 -7.90 -6.57 -8.94
N GLU A 45 -7.19 -7.67 -9.14
CA GLU A 45 -6.81 -8.58 -8.06
C GLU A 45 -5.68 -8.00 -7.20
N LEU A 46 -4.75 -7.26 -7.79
CA LEU A 46 -3.75 -6.50 -7.04
C LEU A 46 -4.40 -5.48 -6.09
N PHE A 47 -5.40 -4.75 -6.58
CA PHE A 47 -6.17 -3.82 -5.74
C PHE A 47 -6.93 -4.52 -4.61
N ARG A 48 -7.54 -5.68 -4.89
CA ARG A 48 -8.20 -6.50 -3.87
C ARG A 48 -7.22 -6.95 -2.79
N LEU A 49 -6.00 -7.30 -3.19
CA LEU A 49 -4.94 -7.68 -2.25
C LEU A 49 -4.53 -6.51 -1.35
N HIS A 50 -4.29 -5.32 -1.90
CA HIS A 50 -4.02 -4.12 -1.09
C HIS A 50 -5.16 -3.79 -0.13
N TYR A 51 -6.42 -3.92 -0.57
CA TYR A 51 -7.59 -3.68 0.25
C TYR A 51 -7.71 -4.70 1.40
N ALA A 52 -7.49 -5.99 1.10
CA ALA A 52 -7.49 -7.04 2.10
C ALA A 52 -6.42 -6.82 3.17
N LEU A 53 -5.20 -6.44 2.75
CA LEU A 53 -4.12 -6.11 3.67
C LEU A 53 -4.43 -4.84 4.47
N TRP A 54 -5.01 -3.81 3.85
CA TRP A 54 -5.40 -2.58 4.55
C TRP A 54 -6.42 -2.84 5.67
N ILE A 55 -7.46 -3.65 5.44
CA ILE A 55 -8.49 -3.94 6.46
C ILE A 55 -7.87 -4.52 7.75
N LEU A 56 -6.73 -5.21 7.65
CA LEU A 56 -6.01 -5.70 8.83
C LEU A 56 -5.56 -4.57 9.75
N GLY A 57 -5.31 -3.36 9.26
CA GLY A 57 -4.89 -2.22 10.08
C GLY A 57 -5.91 -1.84 11.14
N PRO A 58 -7.15 -1.47 10.75
CA PRO A 58 -8.28 -1.30 11.66
C PRO A 58 -8.48 -2.44 12.66
N ILE A 59 -8.45 -3.70 12.18
CA ILE A 59 -8.64 -4.89 13.03
C ILE A 59 -7.50 -5.04 14.05
N ALA A 60 -6.26 -4.90 13.58
CA ALA A 60 -5.06 -4.96 14.42
C ALA A 60 -5.06 -3.83 15.44
N LYS A 61 -5.46 -2.61 15.04
CA LYS A 61 -5.51 -1.46 15.96
C LYS A 61 -6.54 -1.65 17.05
N PHE A 62 -7.75 -2.09 16.70
CA PHE A 62 -8.79 -2.43 17.67
C PHE A 62 -8.27 -3.49 18.65
N SER A 63 -7.69 -4.57 18.14
CA SER A 63 -7.16 -5.68 18.95
C SER A 63 -6.03 -5.20 19.88
N GLY A 64 -5.10 -4.39 19.37
CA GLY A 64 -4.00 -3.82 20.15
C GLY A 64 -4.49 -2.89 21.25
N ASN A 65 -5.53 -2.10 21.00
CA ASN A 65 -6.15 -1.25 22.02
C ASN A 65 -6.85 -2.08 23.11
N VAL A 66 -7.55 -3.17 22.74
CA VAL A 66 -8.15 -4.09 23.72
C VAL A 66 -7.08 -4.74 24.61
N ILE A 67 -5.99 -5.24 24.01
CA ILE A 67 -4.86 -5.80 24.76
C ILE A 67 -4.26 -4.74 25.70
N ARG A 68 -4.10 -3.51 25.22
CA ARG A 68 -3.57 -2.42 26.02
C ARG A 68 -4.48 -2.03 27.18
N ILE A 69 -5.80 -1.99 26.97
CA ILE A 69 -6.77 -1.72 28.04
C ILE A 69 -6.71 -2.82 29.10
N ALA A 70 -6.64 -4.10 28.69
CA ALA A 70 -6.49 -5.20 29.62
C ALA A 70 -5.18 -5.11 30.43
N PHE A 71 -4.10 -4.67 29.80
CA PHE A 71 -2.83 -4.42 30.49
C PHE A 71 -2.92 -3.23 31.46
N GLU A 72 -3.50 -2.10 31.05
CA GLU A 72 -3.72 -0.92 31.89
C GLU A 72 -4.61 -1.25 33.09
N TRP A 73 -5.63 -2.10 32.93
CA TRP A 73 -6.49 -2.58 34.03
C TRP A 73 -5.72 -3.34 35.13
N ILE A 74 -4.65 -4.04 34.77
CA ILE A 74 -3.87 -4.86 35.72
C ILE A 74 -2.74 -4.04 36.34
N PHE A 75 -2.12 -3.15 35.57
CA PHE A 75 -0.83 -2.55 35.93
C PHE A 75 -0.86 -1.02 36.08
N ALA A 76 -1.94 -0.33 35.74
CA ALA A 76 -2.04 1.13 35.81
C ALA A 76 -3.07 1.61 36.84
N GLU A 77 -2.84 2.78 37.42
CA GLU A 77 -3.77 3.43 38.35
C GLU A 77 -5.03 3.94 37.64
N GLU A 78 -4.89 4.34 36.37
CA GLU A 78 -5.99 4.83 35.53
C GLU A 78 -5.88 4.28 34.10
N VAL A 79 -7.04 3.99 33.51
CA VAL A 79 -7.15 3.55 32.12
C VAL A 79 -7.28 4.77 31.23
N SER A 80 -6.21 5.09 30.51
CA SER A 80 -6.15 6.27 29.64
C SER A 80 -6.50 5.94 28.18
N THR A 81 -6.36 4.67 27.78
CA THR A 81 -6.58 4.24 26.40
C THR A 81 -8.05 3.92 26.14
N THR A 82 -8.61 4.48 25.08
CA THR A 82 -9.92 4.09 24.55
C THR A 82 -9.78 3.08 23.42
N VAL A 83 -10.79 2.23 23.24
CA VAL A 83 -10.82 1.21 22.18
C VAL A 83 -10.68 1.81 20.78
N PHE A 84 -11.15 3.04 20.58
CA PHE A 84 -11.09 3.74 19.29
C PHE A 84 -9.86 4.67 19.13
N SER A 85 -8.96 4.71 20.12
CA SER A 85 -7.76 5.53 20.05
C SER A 85 -6.91 5.19 18.82
N GLY A 86 -6.62 6.17 17.96
CA GLY A 86 -5.82 5.98 16.74
C GLY A 86 -6.50 5.19 15.62
N MET A 87 -7.78 4.81 15.76
CA MET A 87 -8.50 4.01 14.76
C MET A 87 -8.65 4.74 13.43
N LEU A 88 -8.97 6.04 13.48
CA LEU A 88 -9.11 6.87 12.28
C LEU A 88 -7.81 6.91 11.46
N ALA A 89 -6.65 7.00 12.13
CA ALA A 89 -5.35 6.98 11.46
C ALA A 89 -5.10 5.65 10.74
N SER A 90 -5.44 4.52 11.36
CA SER A 90 -5.31 3.19 10.73
C SER A 90 -6.24 3.00 9.52
N ILE A 91 -7.41 3.66 9.53
CA ILE A 91 -8.37 3.64 8.41
C ILE A 91 -7.86 4.50 7.25
N ILE A 92 -7.33 5.69 7.53
CA ILE A 92 -7.04 6.70 6.50
C ILE A 92 -5.63 6.56 5.89
N ALA A 93 -4.64 6.10 6.66
CA ALA A 93 -3.23 6.12 6.22
C ALA A 93 -2.98 5.33 4.92
N TYR A 94 -3.48 4.10 4.82
CA TYR A 94 -3.24 3.25 3.66
C TYR A 94 -3.96 3.72 2.39
N PRO A 95 -5.26 4.07 2.41
CA PRO A 95 -5.93 4.60 1.23
C PRO A 95 -5.24 5.83 0.65
N ILE A 96 -4.78 6.75 1.50
CA ILE A 96 -4.06 7.96 1.04
C ILE A 96 -2.76 7.56 0.35
N ILE A 97 -1.94 6.72 0.98
CA ILE A 97 -0.64 6.33 0.42
C ILE A 97 -0.81 5.51 -0.86
N LEU A 98 -1.76 4.57 -0.88
CA LEU A 98 -2.07 3.78 -2.08
C LEU A 98 -2.61 4.64 -3.21
N PHE A 99 -3.44 5.64 -2.92
CA PHE A 99 -3.88 6.61 -3.91
C PHE A 99 -2.69 7.36 -4.51
N VAL A 100 -1.76 7.85 -3.67
CA VAL A 100 -0.53 8.52 -4.14
C VAL A 100 0.27 7.58 -5.05
N VAL A 101 0.58 6.37 -4.59
CA VAL A 101 1.37 5.38 -5.34
C VAL A 101 0.71 5.06 -6.68
N PHE A 102 -0.62 4.91 -6.71
CA PHE A 102 -1.36 4.69 -7.94
C PHE A 102 -1.21 5.86 -8.92
N GLN A 103 -1.35 7.10 -8.44
CA GLN A 103 -1.15 8.28 -9.30
C GLN A 103 0.29 8.35 -9.83
N LEU A 104 1.28 8.00 -9.02
CA LEU A 104 2.67 7.96 -9.44
C LEU A 104 2.94 6.86 -10.47
N ASP A 105 2.26 5.71 -10.35
CA ASP A 105 2.41 4.64 -11.33
C ASP A 105 1.78 5.03 -12.68
N VAL A 106 0.66 5.74 -12.66
CA VAL A 106 0.07 6.37 -13.85
C VAL A 106 1.04 7.39 -14.44
N LEU A 107 1.59 8.30 -13.63
CA LEU A 107 2.58 9.28 -14.06
C LEU A 107 3.80 8.62 -14.71
N ARG A 108 4.30 7.52 -14.15
CA ARG A 108 5.44 6.76 -14.69
C ARG A 108 5.20 6.31 -16.14
N VAL A 109 3.99 5.86 -16.46
CA VAL A 109 3.63 5.43 -17.83
C VAL A 109 3.71 6.59 -18.82
N PHE A 110 3.33 7.81 -18.40
CA PHE A 110 3.37 9.00 -19.25
C PHE A 110 4.70 9.75 -19.24
N TYR A 111 5.51 9.55 -18.20
CA TYR A 111 6.81 10.19 -18.04
C TYR A 111 7.81 9.75 -19.13
N ARG A 112 7.76 8.47 -19.51
CA ARG A 112 8.55 7.97 -20.64
C ARG A 112 7.81 8.34 -21.94
N LYS A 113 8.35 9.29 -22.72
CA LYS A 113 7.82 9.60 -24.06
C LYS A 113 8.02 8.38 -24.96
N ILE A 114 7.00 7.53 -25.07
CA ILE A 114 7.01 6.37 -25.96
C ILE A 114 6.98 6.87 -27.40
N ASP A 115 8.00 6.52 -28.17
CA ASP A 115 8.00 6.80 -29.60
C ASP A 115 7.18 5.73 -30.33
N ARG A 116 5.88 5.99 -30.50
CA ARG A 116 4.95 5.09 -31.18
C ARG A 116 5.36 4.78 -32.63
N THR A 117 6.20 5.62 -33.25
CA THR A 117 6.68 5.37 -34.61
C THR A 117 7.75 4.28 -34.68
N LYS A 118 8.37 3.95 -33.54
CA LYS A 118 9.39 2.90 -33.40
C LYS A 118 8.83 1.55 -32.93
N GLY A 119 7.52 1.44 -32.76
CA GLY A 119 6.88 0.21 -32.27
C GLY A 119 7.21 -0.12 -30.81
N GLU A 120 7.64 0.86 -30.02
CA GLU A 120 7.93 0.66 -28.60
C GLU A 120 6.67 0.23 -27.83
N SER A 121 6.77 -0.88 -27.09
CA SER A 121 5.71 -1.35 -26.21
C SER A 121 5.50 -0.39 -25.04
N PHE A 122 4.26 -0.29 -24.55
CA PHE A 122 3.98 0.47 -23.34
C PHE A 122 4.81 -0.05 -22.15
N PRO A 123 5.32 0.84 -21.28
CA PRO A 123 5.98 0.42 -20.05
C PRO A 123 4.96 -0.39 -19.23
N PRO A 124 5.38 -1.52 -18.62
CA PRO A 124 4.46 -2.39 -17.92
C PRO A 124 3.85 -1.64 -16.74
N ALA A 125 2.54 -1.77 -16.59
CA ALA A 125 1.75 -1.09 -15.56
C ALA A 125 1.96 -1.71 -14.17
N ASP A 126 1.54 -0.99 -13.14
CA ASP A 126 1.40 -1.40 -11.74
C ASP A 126 2.71 -1.73 -11.01
N VAL A 127 3.88 -1.38 -11.56
CA VAL A 127 5.20 -1.65 -10.95
C VAL A 127 5.34 -1.02 -9.57
N LEU A 128 4.98 0.26 -9.43
CA LEU A 128 5.07 0.94 -8.13
C LEU A 128 4.02 0.41 -7.15
N THR A 129 2.85 0.04 -7.66
CA THR A 129 1.77 -0.54 -6.86
C THR A 129 2.19 -1.89 -6.27
N ILE A 130 2.78 -2.77 -7.09
CA ILE A 130 3.36 -4.05 -6.65
C ILE A 130 4.45 -3.82 -5.60
N ALA A 131 5.34 -2.84 -5.81
CA ALA A 131 6.40 -2.49 -4.86
C ALA A 131 5.87 -2.05 -3.47
N PHE A 132 4.61 -1.62 -3.38
CA PHE A 132 3.95 -1.18 -2.14
C PHE A 132 3.11 -2.25 -1.44
N LEU A 133 3.16 -3.49 -1.91
CA LEU A 133 2.56 -4.63 -1.18
C LEU A 133 3.16 -4.81 0.23
N PRO A 134 4.48 -4.72 0.44
CA PRO A 134 5.06 -4.82 1.79
C PRO A 134 4.58 -3.70 2.72
N PHE A 135 4.47 -2.47 2.20
CA PHE A 135 3.85 -1.38 2.95
C PHE A 135 2.42 -1.73 3.36
N SER A 136 1.62 -2.30 2.46
CA SER A 136 0.24 -2.68 2.78
C SER A 136 0.17 -3.81 3.83
N ALA A 137 1.09 -4.78 3.76
CA ALA A 137 1.21 -5.85 4.74
C ALA A 137 1.64 -5.36 6.12
N SER A 138 2.31 -4.20 6.21
CA SER A 138 2.69 -3.58 7.49
C SER A 138 1.50 -3.16 8.35
N SER A 139 0.28 -3.18 7.81
CA SER A 139 -0.96 -2.90 8.53
C SER A 139 -1.14 -3.76 9.79
N ILE A 140 -0.58 -4.97 9.81
CA ILE A 140 -0.61 -5.82 10.99
C ILE A 140 0.09 -5.18 12.21
N PHE A 141 1.08 -4.31 11.98
CA PHE A 141 1.84 -3.67 13.07
C PHE A 141 1.03 -2.64 13.85
N TRP A 142 -0.16 -2.26 13.41
CA TRP A 142 -1.08 -1.43 14.21
C TRP A 142 -1.49 -2.07 15.54
N ILE A 143 -1.28 -3.38 15.70
CA ILE A 143 -1.46 -4.07 16.98
C ILE A 143 -0.48 -3.57 18.06
N LEU A 144 0.69 -3.06 17.65
CA LEU A 144 1.73 -2.62 18.57
C LEU A 144 1.42 -1.24 19.17
N PRO A 145 1.83 -0.96 20.41
CA PRO A 145 1.68 0.36 21.00
C PRO A 145 2.54 1.41 20.27
N SER A 146 2.24 2.69 20.51
CA SER A 146 3.11 3.79 20.09
C SER A 146 4.41 3.77 20.91
N PRO A 147 5.60 4.03 20.32
CA PRO A 147 5.85 4.42 18.93
C PRO A 147 6.14 3.24 17.98
N PHE A 148 6.10 1.98 18.47
CA PHE A 148 6.55 0.81 17.72
C PHE A 148 5.78 0.57 16.42
N HIS A 149 4.45 0.69 16.41
CA HIS A 149 3.69 0.54 15.16
C HIS A 149 4.16 1.53 14.09
N ALA A 150 4.36 2.81 14.46
CA ALA A 150 4.82 3.85 13.55
C ALA A 150 6.23 3.55 13.01
N LEU A 151 7.14 3.04 13.85
CA LEU A 151 8.48 2.62 13.43
C LEU A 151 8.42 1.52 12.36
N PHE A 152 7.69 0.43 12.62
CA PHE A 152 7.62 -0.69 11.68
C PHE A 152 6.90 -0.34 10.37
N ILE A 153 5.83 0.46 10.45
CA ILE A 153 5.15 1.00 9.26
C ILE A 153 6.09 1.90 8.45
N GLY A 154 6.88 2.75 9.13
CA GLY A 154 7.88 3.60 8.49
C GLY A 154 8.98 2.80 7.79
N ILE A 155 9.50 1.75 8.42
CA ILE A 155 10.46 0.83 7.80
C ILE A 155 9.85 0.18 6.55
N ALA A 156 8.62 -0.32 6.63
CA ALA A 156 7.94 -0.94 5.49
C ALA A 156 7.68 0.06 4.34
N PHE A 157 7.40 1.32 4.66
CA PHE A 157 7.28 2.40 3.68
C PHE A 157 8.60 2.64 2.95
N LEU A 158 9.70 2.82 3.69
CA LEU A 158 11.04 3.04 3.11
C LEU A 158 11.48 1.84 2.26
N PHE A 159 11.22 0.62 2.75
CA PHE A 159 11.51 -0.60 2.01
C PHE A 159 10.70 -0.68 0.71
N SER A 160 9.40 -0.37 0.74
CA SER A 160 8.56 -0.33 -0.46
C SER A 160 9.00 0.74 -1.46
N TYR A 161 9.44 1.91 -0.96
CA TYR A 161 10.02 2.95 -1.81
C TYR A 161 11.35 2.52 -2.44
N TYR A 162 12.19 1.77 -1.72
CA TYR A 162 13.37 1.14 -2.29
C TYR A 162 12.99 0.12 -3.39
N LEU A 163 11.95 -0.70 -3.17
CA LEU A 163 11.46 -1.63 -4.20
C LEU A 163 10.93 -0.91 -5.43
N CYS A 164 10.37 0.31 -5.31
CA CYS A 164 10.02 1.13 -6.48
C CYS A 164 11.24 1.41 -7.37
N PHE A 165 12.37 1.75 -6.76
CA PHE A 165 13.63 1.94 -7.51
C PHE A 165 14.08 0.64 -8.17
N VAL A 166 14.10 -0.47 -7.43
CA VAL A 166 14.47 -1.79 -7.97
C VAL A 166 13.56 -2.20 -9.13
N GLY A 167 12.25 -1.98 -8.98
CA GLY A 167 11.24 -2.28 -10.00
C GLY A 167 11.45 -1.46 -11.27
N MET A 168 11.61 -0.15 -11.14
CA MET A 168 11.93 0.72 -12.28
C MET A 168 13.25 0.33 -12.94
N ARG A 169 14.29 0.04 -12.17
CA ARG A 169 15.58 -0.40 -12.72
C ARG A 169 15.45 -1.69 -13.54
N ARG A 170 14.68 -2.67 -13.06
CA ARG A 170 14.52 -3.97 -13.73
C ARG A 170 13.62 -3.89 -14.97
N VAL A 171 12.57 -3.08 -14.90
CA VAL A 171 11.56 -2.97 -15.96
C VAL A 171 12.01 -2.05 -17.09
N SER A 172 12.53 -0.87 -16.74
CA SER A 172 12.86 0.17 -17.71
C SER A 172 14.36 0.38 -17.91
N GLY A 173 15.20 -0.33 -17.16
CA GLY A 173 16.65 -0.10 -17.16
C GLY A 173 17.07 1.18 -16.45
N SER A 174 16.18 1.76 -15.63
CA SER A 174 16.38 3.10 -15.10
C SER A 174 17.56 3.20 -14.14
N GLU A 175 18.39 4.22 -14.36
CA GLU A 175 19.51 4.54 -13.49
C GLU A 175 19.06 5.31 -12.23
N ALA A 176 19.93 5.37 -11.21
CA ALA A 176 19.64 6.10 -9.97
C ALA A 176 19.32 7.58 -10.21
N ARG A 177 20.00 8.21 -11.19
CA ARG A 177 19.73 9.59 -11.59
C ARG A 177 18.31 9.74 -12.16
N GLU A 178 17.89 8.84 -13.04
CA GLU A 178 16.55 8.88 -13.63
C GLU A 178 15.47 8.68 -12.58
N PHE A 179 15.69 7.75 -11.64
CA PHE A 179 14.78 7.54 -10.52
C PHE A 179 14.67 8.79 -9.66
N LEU A 180 15.79 9.47 -9.36
CA LEU A 180 15.76 10.73 -8.61
C LEU A 180 14.96 11.82 -9.34
N ILE A 181 15.16 11.97 -10.66
CA ILE A 181 14.39 12.93 -11.47
C ILE A 181 12.91 12.57 -11.46
N PHE A 182 12.56 11.29 -11.60
CA PHE A 182 11.19 10.81 -11.48
C PHE A 182 10.59 11.14 -10.11
N SER A 183 11.33 10.92 -9.02
CA SER A 183 10.86 11.27 -7.67
C SER A 183 10.64 12.77 -7.49
N LEU A 184 11.53 13.61 -8.01
CA LEU A 184 11.34 15.07 -8.00
C LEU A 184 10.13 15.51 -8.82
N ALA A 185 9.96 14.93 -10.01
CA ALA A 185 8.79 15.18 -10.87
C ALA A 185 7.49 14.70 -10.20
N SER A 186 7.54 13.57 -9.49
CA SER A 186 6.44 13.03 -8.70
C SER A 186 6.03 13.98 -7.58
N VAL A 187 7.00 14.54 -6.85
CA VAL A 187 6.73 15.56 -5.81
C VAL A 187 6.09 16.79 -6.43
N ALA A 188 6.62 17.31 -7.54
CA ALA A 188 6.04 18.46 -8.23
C ALA A 188 4.59 18.17 -8.69
N TYR A 189 4.35 17.00 -9.27
CA TYR A 189 3.02 16.55 -9.70
C TYR A 189 2.03 16.48 -8.53
N LEU A 190 2.44 15.88 -7.40
CA LEU A 190 1.60 15.79 -6.21
C LEU A 190 1.31 17.17 -5.59
N LEU A 191 2.28 18.08 -5.59
CA LEU A 191 2.08 19.46 -5.14
C LEU A 191 1.10 20.21 -6.05
N SER A 192 1.19 20.01 -7.37
CA SER A 192 0.20 20.58 -8.31
C SER A 192 -1.20 20.01 -8.06
N LEU A 193 -1.31 18.71 -7.78
CA LEU A 193 -2.59 18.08 -7.44
C LEU A 193 -3.15 18.63 -6.12
N ALA A 194 -2.31 18.80 -5.10
CA ALA A 194 -2.68 19.40 -3.82
C ALA A 194 -3.14 20.86 -3.96
N LEU A 195 -2.53 21.62 -4.87
CA LEU A 195 -2.94 22.98 -5.18
C LEU A 195 -4.38 23.03 -5.72
N VAL A 196 -4.78 22.09 -6.58
CA VAL A 196 -6.17 22.00 -7.07
C VAL A 196 -7.15 21.82 -5.91
N PHE A 197 -6.89 20.90 -4.98
CA PHE A 197 -7.71 20.72 -3.79
C PHE A 197 -7.78 21.97 -2.92
N THR A 198 -6.67 22.70 -2.81
CA THR A 198 -6.58 23.94 -2.02
C THR A 198 -7.40 25.06 -2.64
N ILE A 199 -7.36 25.20 -3.97
CA ILE A 199 -8.20 26.16 -4.71
C ILE A 199 -9.68 25.82 -4.53
N VAL A 200 -10.06 24.56 -4.70
CA VAL A 200 -11.44 24.09 -4.53
C VAL A 200 -11.94 24.37 -3.11
N TYR A 201 -11.14 24.03 -2.09
CA TYR A 201 -11.46 24.33 -0.70
C TYR A 201 -11.68 25.83 -0.47
N ASN A 202 -10.80 26.68 -0.99
CA ASN A 202 -10.92 28.12 -0.85
C ASN A 202 -12.15 28.70 -1.56
N ILE A 203 -12.53 28.15 -2.72
CA ILE A 203 -13.78 28.52 -3.41
C ILE A 203 -14.98 28.18 -2.52
N PHE A 204 -15.09 26.94 -2.04
CA PHE A 204 -16.20 26.54 -1.17
C PHE A 204 -16.25 27.38 0.11
N ARG A 205 -15.11 27.60 0.76
CA ARG A 205 -15.03 28.46 1.95
C ARG A 205 -15.52 29.88 1.67
N THR A 206 -15.17 30.44 0.51
CA THR A 206 -15.58 31.81 0.14
C THR A 206 -17.05 31.90 -0.26
N LEU A 207 -17.64 30.83 -0.81
CA LEU A 207 -19.05 30.77 -1.18
C LEU A 207 -20.00 30.47 -0.01
N LEU A 208 -19.51 29.77 1.02
CA LEU A 208 -20.29 29.34 2.18
C LEU A 208 -20.19 30.30 3.38
N ASN A 209 -19.22 31.21 3.37
CA ASN A 209 -19.11 32.35 4.30
C ASN A 209 -19.68 33.61 3.68
#